data_AF-A0A4S2RRX6-F1
#
_entry.id   AF-A0A4S2RRX6-F1
#
_cell.length_a   1.000
_cell.length_b   1.000
_cell.length_c   1.000
_cell.angle_alpha   90.00
_cell.angle_beta   90.00
_cell.angle_gamma   90.00
#
_symmetry.space_group_name_H-M   'P 1'
#
loop_
_entity.id
_entity.type
_entity.pdbx_description
1 polymer ?
#
loop_
_entity_poly.entity_id
_entity_poly.type
_entity_poly.pdbx_seq_one_letter_code
_entity_poly.pdbx_strand_id
1 'polypeptide(L)'
;MPGVLAQAHALSRIRLALAAARAAQGAWRGIDRDSLANSWAVALGPVVAAVAGAQLAAAQGTEPWLLRLLGRDPDQAESDRLDPLSLAGITGDGTPLVQALQVPMWTTLRLVGEGMPIVHAMARGQALLNLMVRTAVADAGRAADQVAMVARPAVTSYIRVVEAGACSRCIILAGREYGHSTGFLRHPRCHCGMEPVTDEHRPEAQDPQKVYDGMSDKQRRAAFGEAAAKAISEGADIGMVVNARRGMATAAAFGRTVQATTESTTKRGLAHKASRGRGPRLMPEEIFRQADNREHAVRLLRRYGYLF
;
A
#
# COMPACT_ATOMS: atom_id res chain seq x y z
N MET A 1 4.50 17.21 8.37
CA MET A 1 3.23 16.42 8.35
C MET A 1 2.51 16.71 7.04
N PRO A 2 1.68 15.81 6.47
CA PRO A 2 0.97 16.11 5.22
C PRO A 2 0.08 17.34 5.39
N GLY A 3 -0.09 18.14 4.35
CA GLY A 3 -0.98 19.30 4.38
C GLY A 3 -2.42 18.91 4.73
N VAL A 4 -3.15 19.76 5.44
CA VAL A 4 -4.54 19.48 5.88
C VAL A 4 -5.45 19.13 4.69
N LEU A 5 -5.28 19.81 3.57
CA LEU A 5 -6.02 19.54 2.33
C LEU A 5 -5.66 18.18 1.72
N ALA A 6 -4.38 17.78 1.75
CA ALA A 6 -3.94 16.47 1.27
C ALA A 6 -4.51 15.34 2.12
N GLN A 7 -4.52 15.49 3.46
CA GLN A 7 -5.15 14.51 4.36
C GLN A 7 -6.66 14.40 4.12
N ALA A 8 -7.35 15.53 3.97
CA ALA A 8 -8.79 15.54 3.69
C ALA A 8 -9.12 14.83 2.36
N HIS A 9 -8.31 15.07 1.32
CA HIS A 9 -8.44 14.40 0.02
C HIS A 9 -8.20 12.89 0.12
N ALA A 10 -7.14 12.47 0.81
CA ALA A 10 -6.84 11.07 1.03
C ALA A 10 -7.96 10.35 1.82
N LEU A 11 -8.49 10.98 2.87
CA LEU A 11 -9.61 10.45 3.65
C LEU A 11 -10.90 10.34 2.83
N SER A 12 -11.17 11.30 1.94
CA SER A 12 -12.31 11.23 1.01
C SER A 12 -12.24 9.97 0.14
N ARG A 13 -11.08 9.69 -0.49
CA ARG A 13 -10.88 8.48 -1.29
C ARG A 13 -11.04 7.20 -0.48
N ILE A 14 -10.51 7.17 0.75
CA ILE A 14 -10.66 6.01 1.64
C ILE A 14 -12.14 5.74 1.95
N ARG A 15 -12.93 6.79 2.21
CA ARG A 15 -14.37 6.67 2.47
C ARG A 15 -15.12 6.12 1.26
N LEU A 16 -14.82 6.60 0.04
CA LEU A 16 -15.40 6.09 -1.20
C LEU A 16 -15.08 4.60 -1.41
N ALA A 17 -13.82 4.21 -1.23
CA ALA A 17 -13.40 2.81 -1.35
C ALA A 17 -14.12 1.90 -0.33
N LEU A 18 -14.30 2.37 0.90
CA LEU A 18 -15.03 1.63 1.94
C LEU A 18 -16.53 1.55 1.64
N ALA A 19 -17.15 2.61 1.11
CA ALA A 19 -18.56 2.61 0.73
C ALA A 19 -18.83 1.61 -0.40
N ALA A 20 -18.02 1.63 -1.46
CA ALA A 20 -18.13 0.67 -2.56
C ALA A 20 -17.93 -0.78 -2.08
N ALA A 21 -16.95 -1.02 -1.20
CA ALA A 21 -16.70 -2.34 -0.64
C ALA A 21 -17.88 -2.85 0.20
N ARG A 22 -18.56 -1.98 0.95
CA ARG A 22 -19.78 -2.35 1.70
C ARG A 22 -20.93 -2.71 0.77
N ALA A 23 -21.13 -1.95 -0.32
CA ALA A 23 -22.15 -2.26 -1.32
C ALA A 23 -21.89 -3.64 -1.97
N ALA A 24 -20.65 -3.88 -2.41
CA ALA A 24 -20.23 -5.16 -2.97
C ALA A 24 -20.38 -6.32 -1.97
N GLN A 25 -20.06 -6.10 -0.69
CA GLN A 25 -20.25 -7.08 0.37
C GLN A 25 -21.74 -7.38 0.62
N GLY A 26 -22.61 -6.37 0.55
CA GLY A 26 -24.06 -6.55 0.66
C GLY A 26 -24.59 -7.47 -0.44
N ALA A 27 -24.21 -7.20 -1.69
CA ALA A 27 -24.54 -8.04 -2.83
C ALA A 27 -24.00 -9.49 -2.66
N TRP A 28 -22.75 -9.63 -2.21
CA TRP A 28 -22.13 -10.93 -1.98
C TRP A 28 -22.85 -11.78 -0.93
N ARG A 29 -23.38 -11.15 0.13
CA ARG A 29 -24.15 -11.86 1.16
C ARG A 29 -25.50 -12.37 0.66
N GLY A 30 -26.05 -11.76 -0.38
CA GLY A 30 -27.30 -12.15 -1.02
C GLY A 30 -27.15 -13.23 -2.10
N ILE A 31 -25.93 -13.74 -2.34
CA ILE A 31 -25.68 -14.80 -3.31
C ILE A 31 -26.37 -16.09 -2.85
N ASP A 32 -27.14 -16.69 -3.76
CA ASP A 32 -27.75 -18.00 -3.57
C ASP A 32 -26.66 -19.08 -3.62
N ARG A 33 -26.59 -19.86 -2.54
CA ARG A 33 -25.57 -20.90 -2.35
C ARG A 33 -25.78 -22.09 -3.26
N ASP A 34 -27.02 -22.33 -3.68
CA ASP A 34 -27.37 -23.43 -4.58
C ASP A 34 -27.23 -23.01 -6.06
N SER A 35 -27.05 -21.70 -6.32
CA SER A 35 -26.92 -21.13 -7.66
C SER A 35 -25.87 -20.01 -7.71
N LEU A 36 -24.65 -20.30 -7.24
CA LEU A 36 -23.58 -19.32 -7.06
C LEU A 36 -23.31 -18.45 -8.30
N ALA A 37 -23.09 -19.08 -9.47
CA ALA A 37 -22.74 -18.36 -10.69
C ALA A 37 -23.89 -17.49 -11.21
N ASN A 38 -25.11 -18.03 -11.23
CA ASN A 38 -26.28 -17.33 -11.75
C ASN A 38 -26.69 -16.17 -10.84
N SER A 39 -26.72 -16.40 -9.52
CA SER A 39 -27.05 -15.34 -8.56
C SER A 39 -25.99 -14.22 -8.54
N TRP A 40 -24.71 -14.56 -8.74
CA TRP A 40 -23.68 -13.55 -8.93
C TRP A 40 -23.84 -12.78 -10.24
N ALA A 41 -24.20 -13.44 -11.35
CA ALA A 41 -24.43 -12.76 -12.62
C ALA A 41 -25.52 -11.67 -12.52
N VAL A 42 -26.60 -11.95 -11.76
CA VAL A 42 -27.66 -10.97 -11.47
C VAL A 42 -27.13 -9.83 -10.57
N ALA A 43 -26.35 -10.16 -9.54
CA ALA A 43 -25.80 -9.17 -8.60
C ALA A 43 -24.68 -8.29 -9.19
N LEU A 44 -23.98 -8.77 -10.23
CA LEU A 44 -22.77 -8.14 -10.73
C LEU A 44 -23.00 -6.73 -11.29
N GLY A 45 -24.09 -6.51 -12.04
CA GLY A 45 -24.40 -5.21 -12.64
C GLY A 45 -24.44 -4.08 -11.60
N PRO A 46 -25.28 -4.19 -10.56
CA PRO A 46 -25.31 -3.24 -9.45
C PRO A 46 -23.96 -3.06 -8.74
N VAL A 47 -23.17 -4.14 -8.57
CA VAL A 47 -21.83 -4.05 -7.97
C VAL A 47 -20.89 -3.24 -8.86
N VAL A 48 -20.85 -3.51 -10.16
CA VAL A 48 -20.04 -2.76 -11.13
C VAL A 48 -20.42 -1.28 -11.11
N ALA A 49 -21.72 -0.96 -11.13
CA ALA A 49 -22.19 0.42 -11.06
C ALA A 49 -21.74 1.14 -9.78
N ALA A 50 -21.85 0.48 -8.62
CA ALA A 50 -21.40 1.05 -7.35
C ALA A 50 -19.88 1.30 -7.30
N VAL A 51 -19.08 0.39 -7.85
CA VAL A 51 -17.62 0.52 -7.89
C VAL A 51 -17.19 1.58 -8.90
N ALA A 52 -17.76 1.58 -10.11
CA ALA A 52 -17.48 2.59 -11.13
C ALA A 52 -17.88 3.99 -10.68
N GLY A 53 -19.03 4.13 -10.01
CA GLY A 53 -19.46 5.41 -9.42
C GLY A 53 -18.49 5.91 -8.34
N ALA A 54 -17.97 5.01 -7.49
CA ALA A 54 -16.96 5.37 -6.51
C ALA A 54 -15.60 5.73 -7.13
N GLN A 55 -15.22 5.09 -8.24
CA GLN A 55 -14.03 5.47 -9.02
C GLN A 55 -14.19 6.87 -9.61
N LEU A 56 -15.33 7.15 -10.23
CA LEU A 56 -15.64 8.46 -10.80
C LEU A 56 -15.60 9.55 -9.72
N ALA A 57 -16.26 9.31 -8.58
CA ALA A 57 -16.25 10.26 -7.47
C ALA A 57 -14.84 10.49 -6.91
N ALA A 58 -14.01 9.44 -6.84
CA ALA A 58 -12.62 9.56 -6.39
C ALA A 58 -11.78 10.39 -7.38
N ALA A 59 -11.99 10.21 -8.68
CA ALA A 59 -11.30 10.97 -9.73
C ALA A 59 -11.77 12.44 -9.76
N GLN A 60 -13.07 12.71 -9.69
CA GLN A 60 -13.66 14.04 -9.65
C GLN A 60 -13.21 14.87 -8.44
N GLY A 61 -12.82 14.22 -7.33
CA GLY A 61 -12.29 14.90 -6.15
C GLY A 61 -10.95 15.60 -6.37
N THR A 62 -10.22 15.25 -7.43
CA THR A 62 -8.84 15.72 -7.69
C THR A 62 -8.79 17.20 -8.04
N GLU A 63 -9.56 17.63 -9.04
CA GLU A 63 -9.50 19.01 -9.55
C GLU A 63 -9.88 20.05 -8.47
N PRO A 64 -10.97 19.87 -7.69
CA PRO A 64 -11.28 20.78 -6.59
C PRO A 64 -10.24 20.77 -5.46
N TRP A 65 -9.56 19.64 -5.24
CA TRP A 65 -8.49 19.56 -4.25
C TRP A 65 -7.27 20.36 -4.73
N LEU A 66 -6.79 20.12 -5.94
CA LEU A 66 -5.64 20.84 -6.50
C LEU A 66 -5.92 22.33 -6.67
N LEU A 67 -7.13 22.72 -7.08
CA LEU A 67 -7.53 24.13 -7.14
C LEU A 67 -7.50 24.82 -5.78
N ARG A 68 -7.94 24.14 -4.71
CA ARG A 68 -7.86 24.70 -3.35
C ARG A 68 -6.44 24.73 -2.79
N LEU A 69 -5.61 23.77 -3.19
CA LEU A 69 -4.24 23.62 -2.69
C LEU A 69 -3.26 24.57 -3.38
N LEU A 70 -3.34 24.65 -4.71
CA LEU A 70 -2.38 25.34 -5.57
C LEU A 70 -2.95 26.58 -6.25
N GLY A 71 -4.28 26.77 -6.25
CA GLY A 71 -4.92 27.79 -7.07
C GLY A 71 -5.07 27.35 -8.54
N ARG A 72 -5.36 28.32 -9.40
CA ARG A 72 -5.37 28.14 -10.86
C ARG A 72 -3.94 28.23 -11.38
N ASP A 73 -3.58 27.32 -12.26
CA ASP A 73 -2.33 27.39 -13.00
C ASP A 73 -2.58 28.19 -14.29
N PRO A 74 -1.98 29.38 -14.46
CA PRO A 74 -2.18 30.22 -15.65
C PRO A 74 -1.60 29.58 -16.93
N ASP A 75 -0.64 28.68 -16.78
CA ASP A 75 0.05 28.02 -17.90
C ASP A 75 -0.62 26.69 -18.29
N GLN A 76 -1.60 26.22 -17.50
CA GLN A 76 -2.39 25.04 -17.85
C GLN A 76 -3.36 25.35 -19.00
N ALA A 77 -3.19 24.68 -20.14
CA ALA A 77 -4.13 24.80 -21.25
C ALA A 77 -5.51 24.22 -20.88
N GLU A 78 -6.59 24.80 -21.42
CA GLU A 78 -7.95 24.31 -21.15
C GLU A 78 -8.19 22.89 -21.65
N SER A 79 -7.47 22.47 -22.70
CA SER A 79 -7.45 21.10 -23.21
C SER A 79 -6.87 20.08 -22.23
N ASP A 80 -6.07 20.54 -21.27
CA ASP A 80 -5.26 19.69 -20.40
C ASP A 80 -5.99 19.39 -19.09
N ARG A 81 -7.32 19.38 -19.12
CA ARG A 81 -8.14 19.02 -17.96
C ARG A 81 -8.26 17.50 -17.87
N LEU A 82 -8.18 17.00 -16.64
CA LEU A 82 -8.51 15.61 -16.33
C LEU A 82 -9.94 15.30 -16.81
N ASP A 83 -10.09 14.23 -17.61
CA ASP A 83 -11.38 13.58 -17.83
C ASP A 83 -11.58 12.47 -16.77
N PRO A 84 -12.42 12.68 -15.74
CA PRO A 84 -12.60 11.70 -14.68
C PRO A 84 -13.31 10.42 -15.15
N LEU A 85 -14.10 10.49 -16.24
CA LEU A 85 -14.83 9.33 -16.76
C LEU A 85 -13.88 8.28 -17.34
N SER A 86 -12.77 8.72 -17.94
CA SER A 86 -11.72 7.82 -18.46
C SER A 86 -11.10 6.87 -17.42
N LEU A 87 -11.25 7.18 -16.13
CA LEU A 87 -10.70 6.40 -15.00
C LEU A 87 -11.74 5.53 -14.28
N ALA A 88 -12.99 5.52 -14.75
CA ALA A 88 -14.07 4.73 -14.18
C ALA A 88 -14.35 3.48 -15.02
N GLY A 89 -14.79 2.39 -14.38
CA GLY A 89 -15.17 1.16 -15.08
C GLY A 89 -14.02 0.22 -15.41
N ILE A 90 -12.79 0.57 -15.05
CA ILE A 90 -11.57 -0.23 -15.26
C ILE A 90 -10.78 -0.38 -13.97
N THR A 91 -9.97 -1.43 -13.83
CA THR A 91 -9.01 -1.54 -12.74
C THR A 91 -7.69 -0.83 -13.09
N GLY A 92 -6.78 -0.71 -12.12
CA GLY A 92 -5.51 0.01 -12.29
C GLY A 92 -4.52 -0.61 -13.28
N ASP A 93 -4.80 -1.79 -13.85
CA ASP A 93 -4.06 -2.42 -14.95
C ASP A 93 -4.79 -2.32 -16.31
N GLY A 94 -5.95 -1.67 -16.35
CA GLY A 94 -6.78 -1.50 -17.55
C GLY A 94 -7.89 -2.56 -17.73
N THR A 95 -7.98 -3.58 -16.87
CA THR A 95 -9.01 -4.61 -16.98
C THR A 95 -10.41 -4.03 -16.70
N PRO A 96 -11.44 -4.26 -17.56
CA PRO A 96 -12.80 -3.83 -17.28
C PRO A 96 -13.35 -4.41 -15.96
N LEU A 97 -14.06 -3.59 -15.18
CA LEU A 97 -14.61 -4.00 -13.88
C LEU A 97 -15.53 -5.21 -13.98
N VAL A 98 -16.35 -5.29 -15.04
CA VAL A 98 -17.24 -6.43 -15.29
C VAL A 98 -16.46 -7.75 -15.40
N GLN A 99 -15.23 -7.71 -15.93
CA GLN A 99 -14.37 -8.89 -16.03
C GLN A 99 -13.64 -9.14 -14.70
N ALA A 100 -13.03 -8.10 -14.13
CA ALA A 100 -12.26 -8.23 -12.89
C ALA A 100 -13.13 -8.73 -11.72
N LEU A 101 -14.36 -8.24 -11.59
CA LEU A 101 -15.26 -8.59 -10.48
C LEU A 101 -15.91 -9.97 -10.63
N GLN A 102 -15.63 -10.73 -11.69
CA GLN A 102 -15.96 -12.17 -11.79
C GLN A 102 -14.97 -13.04 -11.00
N VAL A 103 -13.73 -12.59 -10.84
CA VAL A 103 -12.64 -13.36 -10.22
C VAL A 103 -12.98 -13.88 -8.81
N PRO A 104 -13.63 -13.11 -7.91
CA PRO A 104 -14.07 -13.62 -6.61
C PRO A 104 -15.01 -14.83 -6.71
N MET A 105 -15.93 -14.82 -7.68
CA MET A 105 -16.86 -15.93 -7.89
C MET A 105 -16.15 -17.15 -8.47
N TRP A 106 -15.30 -16.99 -9.49
CA TRP A 106 -14.49 -18.10 -10.01
C TRP A 106 -13.57 -18.70 -8.96
N THR A 107 -12.97 -17.88 -8.09
CA THR A 107 -12.18 -18.35 -6.96
C THR A 107 -13.02 -19.18 -6.00
N THR A 108 -14.24 -18.73 -5.70
CA THR A 108 -15.17 -19.45 -4.83
C THR A 108 -15.55 -20.80 -5.43
N LEU A 109 -15.94 -20.84 -6.70
CA LEU A 109 -16.30 -22.07 -7.41
C LEU A 109 -15.13 -23.06 -7.46
N ARG A 110 -13.92 -22.59 -7.76
CA ARG A 110 -12.71 -23.43 -7.75
C ARG A 110 -12.49 -24.06 -6.39
N LEU A 111 -12.56 -23.28 -5.30
CA LEU A 111 -12.36 -23.79 -3.94
C LEU A 111 -13.42 -24.83 -3.54
N VAL A 112 -14.68 -24.62 -3.95
CA VAL A 112 -15.75 -25.60 -3.75
C VAL A 112 -15.45 -26.90 -4.53
N GLY A 113 -15.00 -26.78 -5.78
CA GLY A 113 -14.58 -27.92 -6.59
C GLY A 113 -13.38 -28.69 -6.01
N GLU A 114 -12.51 -28.01 -5.25
CA GLU A 114 -11.40 -28.59 -4.48
C GLU A 114 -11.86 -29.23 -3.15
N GLY A 115 -13.17 -29.29 -2.87
CA GLY A 115 -13.73 -29.91 -1.67
C GLY A 115 -13.80 -29.00 -0.44
N MET A 116 -13.52 -27.69 -0.58
CA MET A 116 -13.66 -26.74 0.53
C MET A 116 -15.15 -26.56 0.88
N PRO A 117 -15.53 -26.57 2.17
CA PRO A 117 -16.88 -26.22 2.58
C PRO A 117 -17.32 -24.86 2.01
N ILE A 118 -18.51 -24.81 1.42
CA ILE A 118 -19.02 -23.63 0.68
C ILE A 118 -18.94 -22.33 1.48
N VAL A 119 -19.23 -22.37 2.78
CA VAL A 119 -19.16 -21.20 3.66
C VAL A 119 -17.73 -20.64 3.73
N HIS A 120 -16.72 -21.50 3.81
CA HIS A 120 -15.32 -21.08 3.82
C HIS A 120 -14.89 -20.55 2.45
N ALA A 121 -15.29 -21.21 1.36
CA ALA A 121 -15.00 -20.75 0.01
C ALA A 121 -15.61 -19.36 -0.26
N MET A 122 -16.87 -19.15 0.12
CA MET A 122 -17.55 -17.86 0.00
C MET A 122 -16.89 -16.78 0.85
N ALA A 123 -16.40 -17.11 2.06
CA ALA A 123 -15.66 -16.16 2.89
C ALA A 123 -14.35 -15.71 2.23
N ARG A 124 -13.65 -16.63 1.55
CA ARG A 124 -12.43 -16.32 0.76
C ARG A 124 -12.77 -15.44 -0.44
N GLY A 125 -13.83 -15.76 -1.18
CA GLY A 125 -14.35 -14.94 -2.27
C GLY A 125 -14.71 -13.53 -1.82
N GLN A 126 -15.44 -13.38 -0.71
CA GLN A 126 -15.80 -12.07 -0.15
C GLN A 126 -14.57 -11.24 0.22
N ALA A 127 -13.55 -11.88 0.82
CA ALA A 127 -12.31 -11.21 1.19
C ALA A 127 -11.54 -10.72 -0.04
N LEU A 128 -11.55 -11.50 -1.13
CA LEU A 128 -10.96 -11.12 -2.42
C LEU A 128 -11.76 -9.98 -3.07
N LEU A 129 -13.09 -10.06 -3.11
CA LEU A 129 -13.95 -9.00 -3.63
C LEU A 129 -13.69 -7.67 -2.92
N ASN A 130 -13.65 -7.68 -1.58
CA ASN A 130 -13.34 -6.49 -0.78
C ASN A 130 -11.95 -5.92 -1.11
N LEU A 131 -10.95 -6.78 -1.28
CA LEU A 131 -9.61 -6.36 -1.68
C LEU A 131 -9.61 -5.68 -3.07
N MET A 132 -10.25 -6.29 -4.05
CA MET A 132 -10.29 -5.81 -5.42
C MET A 132 -11.03 -4.47 -5.52
N VAL A 133 -12.22 -4.37 -4.92
CA VAL A 133 -13.03 -3.14 -4.93
C VAL A 133 -12.28 -1.97 -4.30
N ARG A 134 -11.71 -2.17 -3.10
CA ARG A 134 -10.96 -1.10 -2.42
C ARG A 134 -9.73 -0.66 -3.21
N THR A 135 -9.07 -1.60 -3.89
CA THR A 135 -7.90 -1.31 -4.71
C THR A 135 -8.29 -0.53 -5.96
N ALA A 136 -9.33 -0.97 -6.68
CA ALA A 136 -9.80 -0.32 -7.91
C ALA A 136 -10.24 1.14 -7.69
N VAL A 137 -10.95 1.43 -6.60
CA VAL A 137 -11.36 2.80 -6.26
C VAL A 137 -10.16 3.67 -5.85
N ALA A 138 -9.25 3.13 -5.04
CA ALA A 138 -8.07 3.87 -4.62
C ALA A 138 -7.09 4.13 -5.78
N ASP A 139 -6.99 3.21 -6.74
CA ASP A 139 -6.16 3.37 -7.94
C ASP A 139 -6.71 4.44 -8.88
N ALA A 140 -8.03 4.48 -9.11
CA ALA A 140 -8.66 5.53 -9.92
C ALA A 140 -8.36 6.93 -9.38
N GLY A 141 -8.50 7.14 -8.07
CA GLY A 141 -8.17 8.42 -7.44
C GLY A 141 -6.68 8.78 -7.52
N ARG A 142 -5.77 7.82 -7.36
CA ARG A 142 -4.32 8.09 -7.51
C ARG A 142 -3.92 8.36 -8.96
N ALA A 143 -4.53 7.66 -9.92
CA ALA A 143 -4.32 7.92 -11.34
C ALA A 143 -4.82 9.33 -11.69
N ALA A 144 -5.97 9.73 -11.17
CA ALA A 144 -6.51 11.08 -11.33
C ALA A 144 -5.56 12.15 -10.76
N ASP A 145 -5.08 11.96 -9.53
CA ASP A 145 -4.07 12.84 -8.91
C ASP A 145 -2.84 12.98 -9.82
N GLN A 146 -2.29 11.86 -10.30
CA GLN A 146 -1.09 11.84 -11.16
C GLN A 146 -1.32 12.57 -12.48
N VAL A 147 -2.44 12.28 -13.16
CA VAL A 147 -2.78 12.91 -14.45
C VAL A 147 -2.99 14.41 -14.28
N ALA A 148 -3.74 14.83 -13.26
CA ALA A 148 -4.02 16.24 -13.02
C ALA A 148 -2.77 17.03 -12.56
N MET A 149 -1.85 16.39 -11.84
CA MET A 149 -0.54 16.98 -11.55
C MET A 149 0.32 17.13 -12.81
N VAL A 150 0.40 16.09 -13.66
CA VAL A 150 1.17 16.16 -14.92
C VAL A 150 0.61 17.22 -15.86
N ALA A 151 -0.71 17.42 -15.84
CA ALA A 151 -1.38 18.40 -16.68
C ALA A 151 -1.27 19.86 -16.18
N ARG A 152 -0.57 20.10 -15.07
CA ARG A 152 -0.33 21.43 -14.50
C ARG A 152 1.16 21.76 -14.58
N PRO A 153 1.60 22.63 -15.50
CA PRO A 153 3.02 22.97 -15.67
C PRO A 153 3.73 23.44 -14.40
N ALA A 154 3.03 24.10 -13.47
CA ALA A 154 3.60 24.55 -12.20
C ALA A 154 4.02 23.37 -11.28
N VAL A 155 3.47 22.17 -11.47
CA VAL A 155 3.79 20.99 -10.67
C VAL A 155 5.03 20.29 -11.22
N THR A 156 6.15 20.43 -10.51
CA THR A 156 7.44 19.89 -10.94
C THR A 156 7.71 18.50 -10.37
N SER A 157 7.22 18.23 -9.17
CA SER A 157 7.39 16.97 -8.43
C SER A 157 6.23 16.71 -7.48
N TYR A 158 6.27 15.57 -6.78
CA TYR A 158 5.39 15.28 -5.67
C TYR A 158 6.16 14.64 -4.52
N ILE A 159 5.70 14.89 -3.30
CA ILE A 159 6.12 14.17 -2.10
C ILE A 159 5.18 13.01 -1.86
N ARG A 160 5.73 11.81 -1.61
CA ARG A 160 4.93 10.67 -1.17
C ARG A 160 4.46 10.89 0.27
N VAL A 161 3.15 10.92 0.44
CA VAL A 161 2.50 11.03 1.76
C VAL A 161 1.85 9.71 2.16
N VAL A 162 1.89 9.40 3.45
CA VAL A 162 1.29 8.20 4.04
C VAL A 162 0.28 8.57 5.10
N GLU A 163 -0.83 7.83 5.10
CA GLU A 163 -1.90 7.95 6.07
C GLU A 163 -1.89 6.79 7.07
N ALA A 164 -2.67 6.93 8.14
CA ALA A 164 -2.88 5.86 9.11
C ALA A 164 -3.33 4.55 8.41
N GLY A 165 -2.64 3.45 8.73
CA GLY A 165 -2.86 2.15 8.09
C GLY A 165 -1.93 1.85 6.90
N ALA A 166 -0.99 2.74 6.57
CA ALA A 166 0.07 2.44 5.60
C ALA A 166 0.92 1.22 6.03
N CYS A 167 1.36 0.44 5.04
CA CYS A 167 2.26 -0.67 5.28
C CYS A 167 3.68 -0.18 5.54
N SER A 168 4.52 -1.05 6.13
CA SER A 168 5.94 -0.77 6.37
C SER A 168 6.70 -0.28 5.12
N ARG A 169 6.42 -0.84 3.93
CA ARG A 169 7.09 -0.40 2.68
C ARG A 169 6.75 1.02 2.28
N CYS A 170 5.50 1.45 2.48
CA CYS A 170 5.11 2.83 2.25
C CYS A 170 5.71 3.78 3.28
N ILE A 171 5.72 3.39 4.56
CA ILE A 171 6.20 4.24 5.65
C ILE A 171 7.66 4.63 5.42
N ILE A 172 8.52 3.70 5.00
CA ILE A 172 9.93 4.04 4.70
C ILE A 172 10.14 4.87 3.42
N LEU A 173 9.07 5.11 2.65
CA LEU A 173 9.07 5.99 1.48
C LEU A 173 8.31 7.30 1.74
N ALA A 174 7.78 7.50 2.96
CA ALA A 174 7.13 8.74 3.34
C ALA A 174 8.12 9.90 3.25
N GLY A 175 7.66 11.05 2.77
CA GLY A 175 8.48 12.25 2.61
C GLY A 175 9.44 12.23 1.42
N ARG A 176 9.53 11.12 0.68
CA ARG A 176 10.39 11.05 -0.50
C ARG A 176 9.76 11.79 -1.67
N GLU A 177 10.55 12.67 -2.28
CA GLU A 177 10.19 13.44 -3.46
C GLU A 177 10.50 12.66 -4.76
N TYR A 178 9.59 12.79 -5.73
CA TYR A 178 9.68 12.18 -7.05
C TYR A 178 9.25 13.19 -8.11
N GLY A 179 9.93 13.23 -9.26
CA GLY A 179 9.50 14.11 -10.36
C GLY A 179 8.08 13.78 -10.82
N HIS A 180 7.35 14.78 -11.34
CA HIS A 180 5.97 14.62 -11.80
C HIS A 180 5.80 13.47 -12.82
N SER A 181 6.81 13.20 -13.64
CA SER A 181 6.83 12.11 -14.62
C SER A 181 7.09 10.72 -14.01
N THR A 182 7.47 10.64 -12.74
CA THR A 182 7.73 9.36 -12.06
C THR A 182 6.41 8.73 -11.62
N GLY A 183 6.05 7.61 -12.25
CA GLY A 183 4.82 6.90 -11.90
C GLY A 183 4.74 6.47 -10.43
N PHE A 184 3.56 6.56 -9.84
CA PHE A 184 3.33 6.18 -8.45
C PHE A 184 3.25 4.66 -8.27
N LEU A 185 4.32 4.06 -7.73
CA LEU A 185 4.32 2.62 -7.42
C LEU A 185 3.33 2.31 -6.28
N ARG A 186 2.32 1.51 -6.61
CA ARG A 186 1.23 1.09 -5.72
C ARG A 186 1.14 -0.43 -5.59
N HIS A 187 0.50 -0.88 -4.51
CA HIS A 187 0.12 -2.26 -4.28
C HIS A 187 -1.27 -2.32 -3.62
N PRO A 188 -1.94 -3.48 -3.58
CA PRO A 188 -3.24 -3.58 -2.90
C PRO A 188 -3.16 -3.14 -1.43
N ARG A 189 -4.24 -2.53 -0.91
CA ARG A 189 -4.31 -1.94 0.45
C ARG A 189 -3.29 -0.83 0.75
N CYS A 190 -2.78 -0.16 -0.28
CA CYS A 190 -1.91 1.00 -0.11
C CYS A 190 -2.70 2.22 0.44
N HIS A 191 -2.23 2.78 1.56
CA HIS A 191 -2.77 3.98 2.22
C HIS A 191 -1.83 5.19 2.01
N CYS A 192 -1.30 5.31 0.80
CA CYS A 192 -0.28 6.28 0.44
C CYS A 192 -0.79 7.09 -0.76
N GLY A 193 -0.36 8.35 -0.84
CA GLY A 193 -0.76 9.31 -1.86
C GLY A 193 0.40 10.22 -2.24
N MET A 194 0.05 11.30 -2.91
CA MET A 194 0.97 12.29 -3.46
C MET A 194 0.51 13.67 -2.99
N GLU A 195 1.44 14.49 -2.54
CA GLU A 195 1.23 15.92 -2.33
C GLU A 195 2.11 16.66 -3.36
N PRO A 196 1.52 17.50 -4.23
CA PRO A 196 2.26 18.16 -5.30
C PRO A 196 3.33 19.10 -4.73
N VAL A 197 4.33 19.39 -5.54
CA VAL A 197 5.36 20.40 -5.26
C VAL A 197 5.38 21.38 -6.41
N THR A 198 5.24 22.66 -6.09
CA THR A 198 5.43 23.80 -6.99
C THR A 198 6.48 24.74 -6.39
N ASP A 199 6.74 25.86 -7.04
CA ASP A 199 7.60 26.89 -6.45
C ASP A 199 6.96 27.56 -5.22
N GLU A 200 5.65 27.79 -5.23
CA GLU A 200 4.91 28.36 -4.11
C GLU A 200 4.46 27.34 -3.06
N HIS A 201 4.28 26.07 -3.44
CA HIS A 201 3.81 25.00 -2.56
C HIS A 201 4.87 23.93 -2.36
N ARG A 202 5.55 23.96 -1.20
CA ARG A 202 6.57 22.98 -0.80
C ARG A 202 6.17 22.30 0.51
N PRO A 203 5.49 21.15 0.46
CA PRO A 203 5.06 20.44 1.66
C PRO A 203 6.24 19.93 2.49
N GLU A 204 6.10 19.89 3.81
CA GLU A 204 7.12 19.33 4.70
C GLU A 204 7.17 17.80 4.54
N ALA A 205 8.35 17.30 4.15
CA ALA A 205 8.58 15.87 4.02
C ALA A 205 8.27 15.12 5.33
N GLN A 206 7.43 14.08 5.24
CA GLN A 206 7.19 13.19 6.37
C GLN A 206 8.46 12.40 6.71
N ASP A 207 8.82 12.36 7.98
CA ASP A 207 9.89 11.51 8.48
C ASP A 207 9.35 10.10 8.81
N PRO A 208 9.91 9.02 8.23
CA PRO A 208 9.47 7.65 8.49
C PRO A 208 9.53 7.22 9.96
N GLN A 209 10.54 7.69 10.70
CA GLN A 209 10.69 7.39 12.12
C GLN A 209 9.61 8.10 12.93
N LYS A 210 9.33 9.39 12.64
CA LYS A 210 8.22 10.11 13.29
C LYS A 210 6.87 9.46 13.00
N VAL A 211 6.65 8.95 11.79
CA VAL A 211 5.44 8.18 11.44
C VAL A 211 5.33 6.92 12.30
N TYR A 212 6.42 6.17 12.48
CA TYR A 212 6.46 4.99 13.34
C TYR A 212 6.23 5.33 14.81
N ASP A 213 6.85 6.40 15.29
CA ASP A 213 6.78 6.83 16.69
C ASP A 213 5.35 7.27 17.05
N GLY A 214 4.62 7.90 16.12
CA GLY A 214 3.22 8.26 16.29
C GLY A 214 2.21 7.09 16.25
N MET A 215 2.65 5.86 15.95
CA MET A 215 1.77 4.68 15.94
C MET A 215 1.59 4.08 17.34
N SER A 216 0.39 3.55 17.61
CA SER A 216 0.17 2.61 18.71
C SER A 216 0.92 1.30 18.49
N ASP A 217 1.20 0.55 19.54
CA ASP A 217 1.86 -0.76 19.45
C ASP A 217 1.10 -1.75 18.55
N LYS A 218 -0.24 -1.69 18.58
CA LYS A 218 -1.08 -2.49 17.69
C LYS A 218 -0.85 -2.14 16.22
N GLN A 219 -0.75 -0.85 15.90
CA GLN A 219 -0.46 -0.38 14.54
C GLN A 219 0.96 -0.75 14.11
N ARG A 220 1.95 -0.60 15.00
CA ARG A 220 3.34 -1.01 14.74
C ARG A 220 3.43 -2.49 14.41
N ARG A 221 2.81 -3.36 15.22
CA ARG A 221 2.78 -4.81 14.97
C ARG A 221 2.01 -5.16 13.71
N ALA A 222 0.92 -4.46 13.39
CA ALA A 222 0.15 -4.70 12.17
C ALA A 222 0.93 -4.31 10.89
N ALA A 223 1.65 -3.18 10.91
CA ALA A 223 2.35 -2.67 9.74
C ALA A 223 3.74 -3.31 9.53
N PHE A 224 4.44 -3.59 10.63
CA PHE A 224 5.81 -4.10 10.62
C PHE A 224 5.90 -5.58 11.01
N GLY A 225 4.94 -6.16 11.73
CA GLY A 225 5.12 -7.47 12.36
C GLY A 225 5.87 -7.36 13.68
N GLU A 226 5.74 -8.37 14.54
CA GLU A 226 6.19 -8.30 15.94
C GLU A 226 7.70 -8.12 16.09
N ALA A 227 8.50 -8.96 15.42
CA ALA A 227 9.96 -8.87 15.49
C ALA A 227 10.49 -7.54 14.95
N ALA A 228 10.01 -7.11 13.78
CA ALA A 228 10.43 -5.83 13.20
C ALA A 228 10.03 -4.64 14.09
N ALA A 229 8.81 -4.65 14.64
CA ALA A 229 8.39 -3.62 15.57
C ALA A 229 9.29 -3.59 16.81
N LYS A 230 9.63 -4.74 17.38
CA LYS A 230 10.56 -4.84 18.51
C LYS A 230 11.96 -4.31 18.16
N ALA A 231 12.52 -4.70 17.02
CA ALA A 231 13.84 -4.24 16.59
C ALA A 231 13.90 -2.70 16.46
N ILE A 232 12.88 -2.10 15.82
CA ILE A 232 12.82 -0.64 15.66
C ILE A 232 12.67 0.05 17.02
N SER A 233 11.85 -0.49 17.92
CA SER A 233 11.71 0.02 19.30
C SER A 233 13.01 -0.10 20.12
N GLU A 234 13.91 -1.02 19.76
CA GLU A 234 15.25 -1.16 20.34
C GLU A 234 16.30 -0.26 19.64
N GLY A 235 15.87 0.59 18.72
CA GLY A 235 16.68 1.60 18.03
C GLY A 235 17.12 1.21 16.61
N ALA A 236 16.65 0.08 16.08
CA ALA A 236 17.09 -0.38 14.77
C ALA A 236 16.61 0.57 13.67
N ASP A 237 17.47 0.82 12.67
CA ASP A 237 17.12 1.63 11.52
C ASP A 237 15.92 1.03 10.78
N ILE A 238 14.84 1.83 10.70
CA ILE A 238 13.56 1.43 10.12
C ILE A 238 13.70 0.99 8.65
N GLY A 239 14.57 1.65 7.89
CA GLY A 239 14.85 1.31 6.50
C GLY A 239 15.54 -0.05 6.39
N MET A 240 16.52 -0.33 7.24
CA MET A 240 17.28 -1.57 7.26
C MET A 240 16.41 -2.77 7.67
N VAL A 241 15.51 -2.57 8.63
CA VAL A 241 14.55 -3.60 9.06
C VAL A 241 13.55 -3.92 7.94
N VAL A 242 12.95 -2.91 7.33
CA VAL A 242 11.93 -3.12 6.29
C VAL A 242 12.54 -3.67 5.00
N ASN A 243 13.67 -3.11 4.54
CA ASN A 243 14.29 -3.56 3.30
C ASN A 243 14.84 -4.98 3.40
N ALA A 244 15.28 -5.42 4.59
CA ALA A 244 15.79 -6.79 4.80
C ALA A 244 14.84 -7.89 4.30
N ARG A 245 13.52 -7.63 4.29
CA ARG A 245 12.52 -8.59 3.84
C ARG A 245 12.55 -8.88 2.33
N ARG A 246 13.07 -7.96 1.52
CA ARG A 246 13.11 -8.12 0.06
C ARG A 246 14.09 -9.22 -0.38
N GLY A 247 15.20 -9.37 0.32
CA GLY A 247 16.20 -10.40 0.06
C GLY A 247 16.14 -11.58 1.03
N MET A 248 14.99 -11.79 1.69
CA MET A 248 14.84 -12.84 2.70
C MET A 248 14.96 -14.23 2.06
N ALA A 249 15.80 -15.08 2.66
CA ALA A 249 15.98 -16.46 2.26
C ALA A 249 16.29 -17.32 3.49
N THR A 250 16.10 -18.63 3.37
CA THR A 250 16.64 -19.60 4.32
C THR A 250 18.08 -19.94 3.95
N ALA A 251 18.95 -20.04 4.95
CA ALA A 251 20.35 -20.42 4.77
C ALA A 251 20.76 -21.47 5.80
N ALA A 252 21.61 -22.42 5.42
CA ALA A 252 22.28 -23.29 6.37
C ALA A 252 23.49 -22.56 6.95
N ALA A 253 23.44 -22.21 8.23
CA ALA A 253 24.54 -21.54 8.92
C ALA A 253 24.54 -21.88 10.41
N PHE A 254 25.72 -21.88 11.03
CA PHE A 254 25.87 -22.21 12.45
C PHE A 254 25.29 -23.59 12.81
N GLY A 255 25.40 -24.57 11.90
CA GLY A 255 24.88 -25.93 12.09
C GLY A 255 23.35 -26.06 12.06
N ARG A 256 22.61 -25.02 11.61
CA ARG A 256 21.15 -25.03 11.53
C ARG A 256 20.61 -24.24 10.34
N THR A 257 19.32 -24.41 10.05
CA THR A 257 18.62 -23.56 9.09
C THR A 257 18.20 -22.25 9.76
N VAL A 258 18.61 -21.12 9.18
CA VAL A 258 18.32 -19.77 9.68
C VAL A 258 17.60 -18.93 8.64
N GLN A 259 16.80 -17.95 9.09
CA GLN A 259 16.29 -16.89 8.24
C GLN A 259 17.32 -15.77 8.11
N ALA A 260 17.76 -15.54 6.88
CA ALA A 260 18.77 -14.56 6.53
C ALA A 260 18.29 -13.64 5.41
N THR A 261 19.05 -12.58 5.14
CA THR A 261 18.81 -11.65 4.04
C THR A 261 20.08 -11.34 3.26
N THR A 262 19.93 -11.14 1.96
CA THR A 262 21.00 -10.65 1.07
C THR A 262 21.03 -9.12 0.98
N GLU A 263 20.11 -8.43 1.62
CA GLU A 263 20.03 -6.97 1.58
C GLU A 263 21.18 -6.34 2.39
N SER A 264 21.83 -5.33 1.82
CA SER A 264 22.97 -4.62 2.43
C SER A 264 24.19 -5.51 2.72
N THR A 265 24.30 -6.70 2.11
CA THR A 265 25.42 -7.64 2.33
C THR A 265 26.54 -7.53 1.29
N THR A 266 26.38 -6.71 0.24
CA THR A 266 27.44 -6.42 -0.73
C THR A 266 28.59 -5.64 -0.08
N LYS A 267 29.80 -5.65 -0.68
CA LYS A 267 30.99 -4.97 -0.13
C LYS A 267 30.78 -3.49 0.23
N ARG A 268 29.84 -2.81 -0.45
CA ARG A 268 29.49 -1.40 -0.20
C ARG A 268 28.39 -1.22 0.85
N GLY A 269 27.66 -2.28 1.18
CA GLY A 269 26.50 -2.26 2.08
C GLY A 269 26.87 -2.08 3.55
N LEU A 270 25.99 -1.41 4.30
CA LEU A 270 26.17 -1.12 5.72
C LEU A 270 26.25 -2.39 6.56
N ALA A 271 25.43 -3.39 6.26
CA ALA A 271 25.45 -4.63 7.03
C ALA A 271 26.71 -5.45 6.76
N HIS A 272 27.24 -5.44 5.53
CA HIS A 272 28.54 -6.03 5.21
C HIS A 272 29.67 -5.37 6.01
N LYS A 273 29.66 -4.03 6.13
CA LYS A 273 30.65 -3.29 6.90
C LYS A 273 30.55 -3.61 8.40
N ALA A 274 29.33 -3.68 8.94
CA ALA A 274 29.07 -4.03 10.34
C ALA A 274 29.52 -5.47 10.67
N SER A 275 29.22 -6.44 9.80
CA SER A 275 29.59 -7.85 10.00
C SER A 275 30.99 -8.21 9.49
N ARG A 276 31.70 -7.28 8.83
CA ARG A 276 32.94 -7.52 8.07
C ARG A 276 32.80 -8.66 7.06
N GLY A 277 31.62 -8.81 6.45
CA GLY A 277 31.29 -9.89 5.52
C GLY A 277 31.25 -11.29 6.14
N ARG A 278 31.22 -11.41 7.47
CA ARG A 278 31.25 -12.70 8.17
C ARG A 278 29.86 -13.31 8.30
N GLY A 279 29.61 -14.37 7.51
CA GLY A 279 28.40 -15.18 7.60
C GLY A 279 27.14 -14.48 7.06
N PRO A 280 26.02 -15.19 6.98
CA PRO A 280 24.77 -14.62 6.50
C PRO A 280 24.22 -13.57 7.47
N ARG A 281 23.61 -12.51 6.93
CA ARG A 281 22.94 -11.49 7.72
C ARG A 281 21.59 -12.04 8.20
N LEU A 282 21.46 -12.27 9.51
CA LEU A 282 20.23 -12.83 10.10
C LEU A 282 19.08 -11.82 10.08
N MET A 283 17.85 -12.29 9.88
CA MET A 283 16.63 -11.48 10.00
C MET A 283 16.35 -11.10 11.47
N PRO A 284 15.65 -9.99 11.77
CA PRO A 284 15.24 -9.68 13.14
C PRO A 284 14.46 -10.81 13.82
N GLU A 285 13.57 -11.48 13.08
CA GLU A 285 12.80 -12.65 13.52
C GLU A 285 13.73 -13.80 13.98
N GLU A 286 14.83 -14.01 13.27
CA GLU A 286 15.85 -15.00 13.63
C GLU A 286 16.67 -14.55 14.84
N ILE A 287 17.11 -13.28 14.84
CA ILE A 287 17.89 -12.70 15.94
C ILE A 287 17.15 -12.86 17.27
N PHE A 288 15.85 -12.53 17.32
CA PHE A 288 15.07 -12.68 18.54
C PHE A 288 14.77 -14.13 18.92
N ARG A 289 14.80 -15.07 17.96
CA ARG A 289 14.69 -16.50 18.26
C ARG A 289 15.96 -17.07 18.89
N GLN A 290 17.12 -16.50 18.54
CA GLN A 290 18.43 -16.97 19.02
C GLN A 290 18.91 -16.24 20.27
N ALA A 291 18.37 -15.05 20.56
CA ALA A 291 18.82 -14.24 21.68
C ALA A 291 18.24 -14.74 23.01
N ASP A 292 19.11 -15.01 23.98
CA ASP A 292 18.70 -15.42 25.33
C ASP A 292 18.09 -14.27 26.14
N ASN A 293 18.53 -13.04 25.88
CA ASN A 293 18.08 -11.84 26.58
C ASN A 293 18.19 -10.58 25.70
N ARG A 294 17.72 -9.44 26.22
CA ARG A 294 17.71 -8.15 25.51
C ARG A 294 19.12 -7.70 25.08
N GLU A 295 20.10 -7.83 25.96
CA GLU A 295 21.49 -7.42 25.67
C GLU A 295 22.09 -8.26 24.55
N HIS A 296 21.82 -9.58 24.55
CA HIS A 296 22.17 -10.47 23.47
C HIS A 296 21.49 -10.05 22.15
N ALA A 297 20.19 -9.76 22.18
CA ALA A 297 19.46 -9.32 20.98
C ALA A 297 20.06 -8.03 20.40
N VAL A 298 20.30 -7.01 21.23
CA VAL A 298 20.90 -5.72 20.83
C VAL A 298 22.30 -5.93 20.24
N ARG A 299 23.11 -6.80 20.85
CA ARG A 299 24.44 -7.15 20.33
C ARG A 299 24.35 -7.79 18.93
N LEU A 300 23.39 -8.69 18.71
CA LEU A 300 23.17 -9.31 17.40
C LEU A 300 22.64 -8.30 16.37
N LEU A 301 21.71 -7.41 16.75
CA LEU A 301 21.20 -6.35 15.89
C LEU A 301 22.31 -5.40 15.43
N ARG A 302 23.24 -5.01 16.31
CA ARG A 302 24.45 -4.24 15.94
C ARG A 302 25.36 -5.04 15.00
N ARG A 303 25.65 -6.29 15.34
CA ARG A 303 26.49 -7.18 14.52
C ARG A 303 25.99 -7.32 13.08
N TYR A 304 24.67 -7.36 12.88
CA TYR A 304 24.04 -7.52 11.57
C TYR A 304 23.59 -6.21 10.93
N GLY A 305 24.05 -5.06 11.46
CA GLY A 305 23.87 -3.74 10.87
C GLY A 305 22.42 -3.23 10.88
N TYR A 306 21.62 -3.66 11.86
CA TYR A 306 20.32 -3.07 12.14
C TYR A 306 20.42 -1.90 13.11
N LEU A 307 21.40 -1.95 14.01
CA LEU A 307 21.78 -0.86 14.94
C LEU A 307 23.18 -0.36 14.57
N PHE A 308 23.42 0.93 14.77
CA PHE A 308 24.73 1.57 14.58
C PHE A 308 25.24 2.14 15.90
#